data_AF-A0A945IA36-F1
#
_entry.id   AF-A0A945IA36-F1
#
_cell.length_a   1.000
_cell.length_b   1.000
_cell.length_c   1.000
_cell.angle_alpha   90.00
_cell.angle_beta   90.00
_cell.angle_gamma   90.00
#
_symmetry.space_group_name_H-M   'P 1'
#
loop_
_entity.id
_entity.type
_entity.pdbx_description
1 polymer ?
#
loop_
_entity_poly.entity_id
_entity_poly.type
_entity_poly.pdbx_seq_one_letter_code
_entity_poly.pdbx_strand_id
1 'polypeptide(L)'
;MAHFAKSSNKALPLIPLTKDKLAGWTKKQKQAVRVWISSTGFKASPGSICLISDENGKLAQVLVGVSDQADLWDCGNLSKSLPDGVYAFEQGRTPDIEKWALGWALGAYSFDRYKKNTPPKRARLHLPKGS
;
A
#
# COMPACT_ATOMS: atom_id res chain seq x y z
N MET A 1 -15.56 4.85 -11.13
CA MET A 1 -14.87 4.54 -9.86
C MET A 1 -13.98 3.31 -10.03
N ALA A 2 -12.84 3.43 -10.73
CA ALA A 2 -12.01 2.29 -11.16
C ALA A 2 -10.87 1.89 -10.19
N HIS A 3 -10.81 2.51 -9.00
CA HIS A 3 -9.69 2.39 -8.06
C HIS A 3 -10.04 1.62 -6.78
N PHE A 4 -11.30 1.18 -6.65
CA PHE A 4 -11.76 0.38 -5.52
C PHE A 4 -12.17 -1.03 -5.96
N ALA A 5 -11.93 -2.03 -5.11
CA ALA A 5 -12.38 -3.40 -5.31
C ALA A 5 -13.49 -3.77 -4.30
N LYS A 6 -14.47 -4.58 -4.74
CA LYS A 6 -15.66 -4.96 -3.96
C LYS A 6 -15.46 -6.19 -3.07
N SER A 7 -14.35 -6.92 -3.23
CA SER A 7 -14.06 -8.16 -2.49
C SER A 7 -12.59 -8.21 -2.04
N SER A 8 -12.38 -8.68 -0.81
CA SER A 8 -11.07 -8.83 -0.15
C SER A 8 -10.42 -10.20 -0.34
N ASN A 9 -11.09 -11.17 -0.99
CA ASN A 9 -10.70 -12.58 -0.97
C ASN A 9 -9.30 -12.89 -1.56
N LYS A 10 -8.66 -11.90 -2.20
CA LYS A 10 -7.27 -11.94 -2.69
C LYS A 10 -6.54 -10.61 -2.52
N ALA A 11 -6.96 -9.77 -1.58
CA ALA A 11 -6.32 -8.47 -1.38
C ALA A 11 -4.95 -8.65 -0.72
N LEU A 12 -3.91 -8.11 -1.33
CA LEU A 12 -2.57 -8.07 -0.76
C LEU A 12 -2.51 -7.02 0.36
N PRO A 13 -1.97 -7.35 1.54
CA PRO A 13 -1.88 -6.42 2.65
C PRO A 13 -0.91 -5.26 2.35
N LEU A 14 -1.36 -4.04 2.63
CA LEU A 14 -0.54 -2.83 2.75
C LEU A 14 -0.28 -2.58 4.23
N ILE A 15 0.98 -2.59 4.64
CA ILE A 15 1.38 -2.48 6.04
C ILE A 15 1.94 -1.07 6.27
N PRO A 16 1.13 -0.14 6.82
CA PRO A 16 1.60 1.19 7.14
C PRO A 16 2.54 1.13 8.34
N LEU A 17 3.75 1.65 8.16
CA LEU A 17 4.79 1.72 9.18
C LEU A 17 5.35 3.13 9.25
N THR A 18 5.47 3.65 10.48
CA THR A 18 6.31 4.81 10.75
C THR A 18 7.75 4.36 10.92
N LYS A 19 8.69 5.32 10.86
CA LYS A 19 10.12 5.05 11.08
C LYS A 19 10.36 4.34 12.42
N ASP A 20 9.69 4.78 13.47
CA ASP A 20 9.86 4.25 14.83
C ASP A 20 9.30 2.83 14.98
N LYS A 21 8.25 2.50 14.24
CA LYS A 21 7.63 1.17 14.28
C LYS A 21 8.35 0.13 13.41
N LEU A 22 9.16 0.55 12.43
CA LEU A 22 9.82 -0.35 11.48
C LEU A 22 10.72 -1.37 12.18
N ALA A 23 11.55 -0.94 13.13
CA ALA A 23 12.49 -1.84 13.80
C ALA A 23 11.76 -2.90 14.63
N GLY A 24 10.72 -2.50 15.36
CA GLY A 24 9.90 -3.42 16.16
C GLY A 24 9.12 -4.42 15.30
N TRP A 25 8.58 -3.96 14.17
CA TRP A 25 7.89 -4.82 13.21
C TRP A 25 8.84 -5.83 12.56
N THR A 26 10.01 -5.37 12.10
CA THR A 26 11.03 -6.19 11.42
C THR A 26 11.51 -7.34 12.31
N LYS A 27 11.73 -7.10 13.61
CA LYS A 27 12.16 -8.14 14.55
C LYS A 27 11.20 -9.34 14.62
N LYS A 28 9.90 -9.13 14.39
CA LYS A 28 8.86 -10.16 14.44
C LYS A 28 8.73 -10.97 13.15
N GLN A 29 9.45 -10.60 12.10
CA GLN A 29 9.35 -11.25 10.79
C GLN A 29 10.31 -12.44 10.64
N LYS A 30 10.00 -13.31 9.65
CA LYS A 30 10.90 -14.38 9.19
C LYS A 30 12.26 -13.80 8.76
N GLN A 31 13.33 -14.61 8.90
CA GLN A 31 14.69 -14.19 8.55
C GLN A 31 14.81 -13.62 7.14
N ALA A 32 14.16 -14.25 6.15
CA ALA A 32 14.19 -13.78 4.76
C ALA A 32 13.67 -12.34 4.61
N VAL A 33 12.56 -12.00 5.29
CA VAL A 33 11.98 -10.65 5.27
C VAL A 33 12.90 -9.64 5.96
N ARG A 34 13.51 -10.01 7.09
CA ARG A 34 14.48 -9.15 7.80
C ARG A 34 15.67 -8.80 6.93
N VAL A 35 16.26 -9.80 6.29
CA VAL A 35 17.39 -9.62 5.37
C VAL A 35 16.97 -8.75 4.19
N TRP A 36 15.81 -9.03 3.59
CA TRP A 36 15.30 -8.28 2.45
C TRP A 36 15.10 -6.78 2.74
N ILE A 37 14.55 -6.42 3.91
CA ILE A 37 14.39 -5.02 4.32
C ILE A 37 15.75 -4.33 4.42
N SER A 38 16.74 -5.01 5.00
CA SER A 38 18.11 -4.51 5.04
C SER A 38 18.71 -4.36 3.65
N SER A 39 18.53 -5.34 2.77
CA SER A 39 19.08 -5.33 1.40
C SER A 39 18.46 -4.25 0.52
N THR A 40 17.17 -3.98 0.68
CA THR A 40 16.46 -2.91 -0.05
C THR A 40 16.72 -1.52 0.55
N GLY A 41 17.28 -1.44 1.75
CA GLY A 41 17.50 -0.19 2.46
C GLY A 41 16.21 0.55 2.84
N PHE A 42 15.09 -0.18 2.98
CA PHE A 42 13.80 0.42 3.32
C PHE A 42 13.84 1.00 4.74
N LYS A 43 13.45 2.29 4.86
CA LYS A 43 13.50 3.06 6.12
C LYS A 43 12.12 3.58 6.58
N ALA A 44 11.04 3.14 5.94
CA ALA A 44 9.68 3.63 6.24
C ALA A 44 9.55 5.17 6.19
N SER A 45 10.22 5.82 5.23
CA SER A 45 9.98 7.25 4.96
C SER A 45 8.57 7.44 4.38
N PRO A 46 7.84 8.52 4.72
CA PRO A 46 6.52 8.79 4.16
C PRO A 46 6.47 8.68 2.63
N GLY A 47 5.49 7.94 2.12
CA GLY A 47 5.31 7.68 0.68
C GLY A 47 6.26 6.63 0.08
N SER A 48 7.22 6.08 0.85
CA SER A 48 8.06 4.98 0.38
C SER A 48 7.33 3.64 0.44
N ILE A 49 7.72 2.71 -0.44
CA ILE A 49 7.18 1.35 -0.48
C ILE A 49 8.28 0.30 -0.46
N CYS A 50 7.98 -0.87 0.10
CA CYS A 50 8.81 -2.07 -0.04
C CYS A 50 7.92 -3.27 -0.38
N LEU A 51 8.19 -3.89 -1.53
CA LEU A 51 7.50 -5.09 -1.99
C LEU A 51 8.16 -6.31 -1.32
N ILE A 52 7.36 -7.15 -0.66
CA ILE A 52 7.83 -8.37 -0.01
C ILE A 52 7.24 -9.57 -0.73
N SER A 53 8.09 -10.49 -1.16
CA SER A 53 7.67 -11.73 -1.80
C SER A 53 7.40 -12.85 -0.78
N ASP A 54 6.62 -13.84 -1.20
CA ASP A 54 6.53 -15.15 -0.54
C ASP A 54 7.74 -16.04 -0.91
N GLU A 55 7.72 -17.26 -0.40
CA GLU A 55 8.74 -18.29 -0.64
C GLU A 55 8.79 -18.76 -2.11
N ASN A 56 7.76 -18.46 -2.90
CA ASN A 56 7.67 -18.78 -4.33
C ASN A 56 8.01 -17.57 -5.23
N GLY A 57 8.44 -16.45 -4.66
CA GLY A 57 8.75 -15.22 -5.39
C GLY A 57 7.53 -14.40 -5.84
N LYS A 58 6.33 -14.71 -5.36
CA LYS A 58 5.11 -13.92 -5.63
C LYS A 58 4.97 -12.80 -4.63
N LEU A 59 4.40 -11.66 -5.03
CA LEU A 59 4.12 -10.57 -4.11
C LEU A 59 3.17 -11.04 -3.00
N ALA A 60 3.59 -10.91 -1.75
CA ALA A 60 2.86 -11.36 -0.57
C ALA A 60 2.30 -10.20 0.25
N GLN A 61 3.05 -9.11 0.37
CA GLN A 61 2.68 -7.93 1.16
C GLN A 61 3.49 -6.71 0.69
N VAL A 62 3.02 -5.52 1.04
CA VAL A 62 3.69 -4.26 0.73
C VAL A 62 3.84 -3.46 2.03
N LEU A 63 5.05 -3.06 2.36
CA LEU A 63 5.28 -2.09 3.43
C LEU A 63 5.12 -0.68 2.87
N VAL A 64 4.42 0.18 3.60
CA VAL A 64 4.20 1.59 3.24
C VAL A 64 4.76 2.44 4.36
N GLY A 65 5.71 3.33 4.03
CA GLY A 65 6.16 4.34 4.98
C GLY A 65 5.10 5.43 5.12
N VAL A 66 4.68 5.72 6.35
CA VAL A 66 3.69 6.75 6.68
C VAL A 66 4.24 7.72 7.73
N SER A 67 3.64 8.91 7.80
CA SER A 67 3.96 9.90 8.82
C SER A 67 3.39 9.49 10.18
N ASP A 68 3.98 9.98 11.28
CA ASP A 68 3.50 9.65 12.64
C ASP A 68 2.08 10.14 12.89
N GLN A 69 1.74 11.29 12.31
CA GLN A 69 0.36 11.74 12.15
C GLN A 69 -0.05 11.44 10.73
N ALA A 70 -1.09 10.62 10.55
CA ALA A 70 -1.55 10.23 9.23
C ALA A 70 -1.89 11.45 8.38
N ASP A 71 -1.15 11.62 7.28
CA ASP A 71 -1.39 12.61 6.25
C ASP A 71 -2.10 11.94 5.07
N LEU A 72 -3.01 12.69 4.47
CA LEU A 72 -3.66 12.37 3.21
C LEU A 72 -2.65 11.96 2.13
N TRP A 73 -1.49 12.63 2.08
CA TRP A 73 -0.52 12.43 1.00
C TRP A 73 0.40 11.23 1.19
N ASP A 74 0.48 10.66 2.40
CA ASP A 74 1.31 9.48 2.70
C ASP A 74 1.02 8.31 1.74
N CYS A 75 -0.25 8.18 1.32
CA CYS A 75 -0.72 7.10 0.46
C CYS A 75 -1.13 7.55 -0.95
N GLY A 76 -0.92 8.81 -1.30
CA GLY A 76 -1.38 9.40 -2.56
C GLY A 76 -0.81 8.69 -3.79
N ASN A 77 0.49 8.45 -3.81
CA ASN A 77 1.16 7.87 -4.97
C ASN A 77 1.09 6.33 -5.06
N LEU A 78 0.58 5.65 -4.03
CA LEU A 78 0.56 4.18 -3.99
C LEU A 78 -0.17 3.55 -5.17
N SER A 79 -1.28 4.15 -5.58
CA SER A 79 -2.08 3.66 -6.71
C SER A 79 -1.32 3.60 -8.05
N LYS A 80 -0.27 4.43 -8.19
CA LYS A 80 0.59 4.51 -9.39
C LYS A 80 1.89 3.71 -9.23
N SER A 81 2.40 3.58 -8.01
CA SER A 81 3.67 2.91 -7.72
C SER A 81 3.53 1.40 -7.54
N LEU A 82 2.34 0.92 -7.21
CA LEU A 82 2.12 -0.50 -6.97
C LEU A 82 1.85 -1.29 -8.26
N PRO A 83 2.28 -2.56 -8.32
CA PRO A 83 1.87 -3.47 -9.37
C PRO A 83 0.35 -3.60 -9.51
N ASP A 84 -0.10 -4.14 -10.63
CA ASP A 84 -1.50 -4.48 -10.82
C ASP A 84 -1.96 -5.49 -9.76
N GLY A 85 -3.08 -5.21 -9.10
CA GLY A 85 -3.52 -6.01 -7.97
C GLY A 85 -4.66 -5.38 -7.20
N VAL A 86 -5.16 -6.13 -6.22
CA VAL A 86 -6.08 -5.64 -5.20
C VAL A 86 -5.30 -5.58 -3.90
N TYR A 87 -5.39 -4.47 -3.18
CA TYR A 87 -4.64 -4.20 -1.96
C TYR A 87 -5.59 -3.80 -0.83
N ALA A 88 -5.24 -4.05 0.43
CA ALA A 88 -6.01 -3.60 1.58
C ALA A 88 -5.07 -3.20 2.72
N PHE A 89 -5.35 -2.10 3.42
CA PHE A 89 -4.56 -1.72 4.58
C PHE A 89 -4.68 -2.76 5.71
N GLU A 90 -3.54 -3.25 6.16
CA GLU A 90 -3.39 -4.11 7.32
C GLU A 90 -3.45 -3.23 8.58
N GLN A 91 -4.67 -2.96 9.03
CA GLN A 91 -5.03 -2.59 10.39
C GLN A 91 -6.56 -2.42 10.45
N GLY A 92 -7.15 -2.58 11.64
CA GLY A 92 -8.59 -2.36 11.84
C GLY A 92 -9.00 -0.92 11.52
N ARG A 93 -10.30 -0.63 11.49
CA ARG A 93 -10.85 0.69 11.15
C ARG A 93 -10.27 1.78 12.08
N THR A 94 -9.29 2.54 11.60
CA THR A 94 -8.81 3.77 12.25
C THR A 94 -9.13 4.97 11.36
N PRO A 95 -9.25 6.19 11.92
CA PRO A 95 -9.39 7.42 11.14
C PRO A 95 -8.26 7.61 10.09
N ASP A 96 -7.09 7.02 10.34
CA ASP A 96 -5.95 7.05 9.43
C ASP A 96 -6.24 6.29 8.13
N ILE A 97 -6.98 5.18 8.19
CA ILE A 97 -7.36 4.41 6.99
C ILE A 97 -8.26 5.24 6.08
N GLU A 98 -9.19 6.01 6.63
CA GLU A 98 -10.05 6.88 5.84
C GLU A 98 -9.25 7.97 5.12
N LYS A 99 -8.29 8.59 5.81
CA LYS A 99 -7.37 9.57 5.20
C LYS A 99 -6.52 8.93 4.10
N TRP A 100 -5.88 7.79 4.36
CA TRP A 100 -5.06 7.10 3.37
C TRP A 100 -5.88 6.59 2.18
N ALA A 101 -7.11 6.15 2.41
CA ALA A 101 -8.05 5.77 1.35
C ALA A 101 -8.43 6.96 0.47
N LEU A 102 -8.66 8.13 1.07
CA LEU A 102 -8.91 9.36 0.34
C LEU A 102 -7.67 9.77 -0.47
N GLY A 103 -6.49 9.68 0.13
CA GLY A 103 -5.20 9.93 -0.53
C GLY A 103 -5.02 9.04 -1.76
N TRP A 104 -5.26 7.74 -1.59
CA TRP A 104 -5.25 6.77 -2.68
C TRP A 104 -6.21 7.17 -3.81
N ALA A 105 -7.45 7.54 -3.48
CA ALA A 105 -8.44 7.94 -4.47
C ALA A 105 -8.01 9.19 -5.27
N LEU A 106 -7.47 10.19 -4.58
CA LEU A 106 -6.97 11.42 -5.18
C LEU A 106 -5.77 11.19 -6.07
N GLY A 107 -4.82 10.35 -5.65
CA GLY A 107 -3.64 10.05 -6.47
C GLY A 107 -3.93 9.09 -7.63
N ALA A 108 -4.95 8.24 -7.50
CA ALA A 108 -5.39 7.35 -8.58
C ALA A 108 -6.19 8.10 -9.66
N TYR A 109 -6.73 9.28 -9.32
CA TYR A 109 -7.40 10.15 -10.26
C TYR A 109 -6.43 10.62 -11.34
N SER A 110 -6.77 10.35 -12.59
CA SER A 110 -6.09 10.88 -13.76
C SER A 110 -7.13 11.42 -14.74
N PHE A 111 -6.91 12.65 -15.21
CA PHE A 111 -7.79 13.29 -16.17
C PHE A 111 -7.47 12.80 -17.59
N ASP A 112 -7.79 11.53 -17.86
CA ASP A 112 -7.43 10.85 -19.12
C ASP A 112 -8.46 11.07 -20.25
N ARG A 113 -9.35 12.08 -20.12
CA ARG A 113 -10.50 12.31 -21.01
C ARG A 113 -10.14 12.44 -22.50
N TYR A 114 -8.88 12.71 -22.83
CA TYR A 114 -8.40 12.94 -24.20
C TYR A 114 -7.34 11.95 -24.70
N LYS A 115 -6.95 10.92 -23.93
CA LYS A 115 -5.94 9.95 -24.37
C LYS A 115 -6.58 8.63 -24.80
N LYS A 116 -6.49 8.30 -26.09
CA LYS A 116 -6.74 6.94 -26.62
C LYS A 116 -5.61 6.00 -26.17
N ASN A 117 -5.54 5.70 -24.89
CA ASN A 117 -4.63 4.69 -24.36
C ASN A 117 -5.44 3.62 -23.63
N THR A 118 -5.09 2.36 -23.86
CA THR A 118 -5.49 1.22 -23.05
C THR A 118 -5.47 1.62 -21.58
N PRO A 119 -6.55 1.40 -20.80
CA PRO A 119 -6.58 1.81 -19.40
C PRO A 119 -5.37 1.18 -18.71
N PRO A 120 -4.48 1.97 -18.09
CA PRO A 120 -3.28 1.41 -17.49
C PRO A 120 -3.72 0.43 -16.40
N LYS A 121 -3.04 -0.71 -16.31
CA LYS A 121 -3.24 -1.64 -15.20
C LYS A 121 -2.94 -0.88 -13.91
N ARG A 122 -3.92 -0.73 -13.04
CA ARG A 122 -3.83 0.09 -11.82
C ARG A 122 -4.06 -0.78 -10.62
N ALA A 123 -3.22 -0.59 -9.61
CA ALA A 123 -3.51 -1.06 -8.27
C ALA A 123 -4.90 -0.57 -7.83
N ARG A 124 -5.68 -1.45 -7.20
CA ARG A 124 -7.00 -1.14 -6.64
C ARG A 124 -6.99 -1.32 -5.13
N LEU A 125 -7.61 -0.40 -4.40
CA LEU A 125 -7.76 -0.49 -2.96
C LEU A 125 -9.09 -1.16 -2.62
N HIS A 126 -9.06 -2.21 -1.81
CA HIS A 126 -10.25 -2.74 -1.18
C HIS A 126 -10.49 -1.97 0.10
N LEU A 127 -11.61 -1.25 0.16
CA LEU A 127 -12.12 -0.69 1.41
C LEU A 127 -13.10 -1.69 2.01
N PRO A 128 -12.91 -2.13 3.26
CA PRO A 128 -13.96 -2.87 3.94
C PRO A 128 -15.21 -1.97 3.96
N LYS A 129 -16.34 -2.47 3.43
CA LYS A 129 -17.59 -1.70 3.39
C LYS A 129 -17.89 -1.12 4.77
N GLY A 130 -18.16 0.17 4.81
CA GLY A 130 -18.77 0.83 5.97
C GLY A 130 -20.12 0.17 6.25
N SER A 131 -20.36 -0.06 7.53
CA SER A 131 -21.65 -0.37 8.13
C SER A 131 -22.27 0.93 8.58
#